data_AF-A0A7L4TIS6-F1
#
_entry.id   AF-A0A7L4TIS6-F1
#
_cell.length_a   1.000
_cell.length_b   1.000
_cell.length_c   1.000
_cell.angle_alpha   90.00
_cell.angle_beta   90.00
_cell.angle_gamma   90.00
#
_symmetry.space_group_name_H-M   'P 1'
#
loop_
_entity.id
_entity.type
_entity.pdbx_description
1 polymer ?
#
loop_
_entity_poly.entity_id
_entity_poly.type
_entity_poly.pdbx_seq_one_letter_code
_entity_poly.pdbx_strand_id
1 'polypeptide(L)' 'TAYEVHCHHYVPKHLGGTDQFNNLRILHKDIHRLIHRKNHEMIVSEITKFGLDNSMIKKVNQYRMKCGLEEVEKSHV' A
#
# COMPACT_ATOMS: atom_id res chain seq x y z
N THR A 1 -2.42 15.66 -9.56
CA THR A 1 -3.58 16.53 -9.19
C THR A 1 -4.31 15.95 -8.00
N ALA A 2 -5.29 16.65 -7.41
CA ALA A 2 -6.09 16.10 -6.29
C ALA A 2 -6.79 14.76 -6.64
N TYR A 3 -7.10 14.53 -7.92
CA TYR A 3 -7.73 13.30 -8.40
C TYR A 3 -6.80 12.06 -8.45
N GLU A 4 -5.51 12.25 -8.22
CA GLU A 4 -4.51 11.17 -8.27
C GLU A 4 -4.17 10.62 -6.89
N VAL A 5 -4.68 11.22 -5.82
CA VAL A 5 -4.33 10.85 -4.45
C VAL A 5 -5.55 10.41 -3.65
N HIS A 6 -5.32 9.50 -2.71
CA HIS A 6 -6.28 9.10 -1.70
C HIS A 6 -5.70 9.35 -0.31
N CYS A 7 -6.57 9.63 0.66
CA CYS A 7 -6.22 9.56 2.07
C CYS A 7 -6.33 8.10 2.55
N HIS A 8 -5.26 7.58 3.13
CA HIS A 8 -5.17 6.22 3.67
C HIS A 8 -4.99 6.28 5.19
N HIS A 9 -5.77 5.48 5.91
CA HIS A 9 -5.57 5.22 7.34
C HIS A 9 -4.43 4.21 7.53
N TYR A 10 -3.31 4.63 8.11
CA TYR A 10 -2.13 3.79 8.33
C TYR A 10 -2.48 2.49 9.07
N VAL A 11 -3.25 2.58 10.15
CA VAL A 11 -4.03 1.48 10.71
C VAL A 11 -5.49 1.67 10.25
N PRO A 12 -6.11 0.71 9.56
CA PRO A 12 -7.51 0.80 9.14
C PRO A 12 -8.49 0.94 10.32
N LYS A 13 -9.62 1.63 10.12
CA LYS A 13 -10.65 1.82 11.16
C LYS A 13 -11.17 0.52 11.76
N HIS A 14 -11.39 -0.50 10.93
CA HIS A 14 -11.86 -1.82 11.40
C HIS A 14 -10.81 -2.58 12.24
N LEU A 15 -9.56 -2.11 12.26
CA LEU A 15 -8.46 -2.63 13.10
C LEU A 15 -8.11 -1.66 14.25
N GLY A 16 -9.02 -0.73 14.61
CA GLY A 16 -8.81 0.22 15.70
C GLY A 16 -8.11 1.52 15.31
N GLY A 17 -7.91 1.77 14.02
CA GLY A 17 -7.40 3.05 13.53
C GLY A 17 -8.36 4.22 13.74
N THR A 18 -7.81 5.43 13.85
CA THR A 18 -8.57 6.67 14.09
C THR A 18 -8.41 7.67 12.95
N ASP A 19 -9.19 8.76 12.95
CA ASP A 19 -9.02 9.89 12.02
C ASP A 19 -8.01 10.93 12.52
N GLN A 20 -7.19 10.60 13.53
CA GLN A 20 -6.12 11.49 13.99
C GLN A 20 -5.05 11.65 12.92
N PHE A 21 -4.48 12.85 12.80
CA PHE A 21 -3.50 13.19 11.77
C PHE A 21 -2.32 12.21 11.68
N ASN A 22 -1.84 11.73 12.83
CA ASN A 22 -0.74 10.75 12.89
C ASN A 22 -1.08 9.39 12.24
N ASN A 23 -2.36 9.06 12.05
CA ASN A 23 -2.84 7.86 11.37
C ASN A 23 -3.20 8.09 9.89
N LEU A 24 -3.14 9.31 9.36
CA LEU A 24 -3.56 9.62 7.99
C LEU A 24 -2.35 9.84 7.05
N ARG A 25 -2.40 9.29 5.84
CA ARG A 25 -1.35 9.44 4.80
C ARG A 25 -1.99 9.75 3.46
N ILE A 26 -1.44 10.72 2.73
CA ILE A 26 -1.83 10.98 1.35
C ILE A 26 -0.94 10.15 0.43
N LEU A 27 -1.56 9.27 -0.36
CA LEU A 27 -0.87 8.35 -1.26
C LEU A 27 -1.43 8.48 -2.66
N HIS A 28 -0.62 8.19 -3.68
CA HIS A 28 -1.15 7.98 -5.02
C HIS A 28 -2.20 6.86 -5.00
N LYS A 29 -3.33 7.06 -5.69
CA LYS A 29 -4.50 6.17 -5.64
C LYS A 29 -4.18 4.71 -5.96
N ASP A 30 -3.25 4.49 -6.89
CA ASP A 30 -2.86 3.13 -7.29
C ASP A 30 -1.92 2.47 -6.28
N ILE A 31 -1.11 3.24 -5.56
CA ILE A 31 -0.30 2.72 -4.44
C ILE A 31 -1.20 2.40 -3.25
N HIS A 32 -2.21 3.23 -2.98
CA HIS A 32 -3.25 2.93 -1.98
C HIS A 32 -3.96 1.61 -2.32
N ARG A 33 -4.33 1.39 -3.59
CA ARG A 33 -4.92 0.12 -4.04
C ARG A 33 -3.98 -1.06 -3.88
N LEU A 34 -2.71 -0.91 -4.28
CA LEU A 34 -1.67 -1.94 -4.13
C LEU A 34 -1.53 -2.41 -2.68
N ILE A 35 -1.55 -1.47 -1.71
CA ILE A 35 -1.48 -1.80 -0.27
C ILE A 35 -2.59 -2.75 0.16
N HIS A 36 -3.83 -2.56 -0.31
CA HIS A 36 -4.97 -3.40 0.11
C HIS A 36 -5.19 -4.63 -0.77
N ARG A 37 -4.49 -4.75 -1.89
CA ARG A 37 -4.68 -5.83 -2.85
C ARG A 37 -4.23 -7.17 -2.27
N LYS A 38 -4.99 -8.24 -2.53
CA LYS A 38 -4.68 -9.62 -2.11
C LYS A 38 -4.31 -10.55 -3.26
N ASN A 39 -4.67 -10.22 -4.50
CA ASN A 39 -4.31 -11.02 -5.67
C ASN A 39 -2.84 -10.81 -6.02
N HIS A 40 -2.05 -11.88 -5.94
CA HIS A 40 -0.59 -11.86 -6.13
C HIS A 40 -0.17 -11.44 -7.54
N GLU A 41 -0.81 -11.97 -8.59
CA GLU A 41 -0.49 -11.63 -9.99
C GLU A 41 -0.65 -10.13 -10.25
N MET A 42 -1.74 -9.55 -9.75
CA MET A 42 -2.00 -8.13 -9.88
C MET A 42 -1.03 -7.27 -9.06
N ILE A 43 -0.62 -7.74 -7.88
CA ILE A 43 0.40 -7.07 -7.05
C ILE A 43 1.73 -7.01 -7.81
N VAL A 44 2.19 -8.14 -8.34
CA VAL A 44 3.44 -8.22 -9.12
C VAL A 44 3.36 -7.32 -10.36
N SER A 45 2.23 -7.35 -11.08
CA SER A 45 1.99 -6.48 -12.23
C SER A 45 2.08 -4.99 -11.87
N GLU A 46 1.47 -4.58 -10.76
CA GLU A 46 1.52 -3.18 -10.28
C GLU A 46 2.94 -2.78 -9.83
N ILE A 47 3.64 -3.63 -9.07
CA ILE A 47 5.03 -3.40 -8.64
C ILE A 47 5.92 -3.16 -9.86
N THR A 48 5.80 -4.00 -10.88
CA THR A 48 6.58 -3.89 -12.13
C THR A 48 6.17 -2.64 -12.93
N LYS A 49 4.87 -2.39 -13.09
CA LYS A 49 4.33 -1.22 -13.81
C LYS A 49 4.83 0.10 -13.22
N PHE A 50 4.90 0.20 -11.89
CA PHE A 50 5.37 1.39 -11.20
C PHE A 50 6.88 1.40 -10.94
N GLY A 51 7.60 0.36 -11.35
CA GLY A 51 9.06 0.27 -11.20
C GLY A 51 9.51 0.37 -9.74
N LEU A 52 8.73 -0.12 -8.78
CA LEU A 52 9.04 0.04 -7.36
C LEU A 52 10.35 -0.67 -7.03
N ASP A 53 11.28 0.02 -6.37
CA ASP A 53 12.51 -0.62 -5.88
C ASP A 53 12.28 -1.36 -4.55
N ASN A 54 13.31 -2.06 -4.06
CA ASN A 54 13.21 -2.84 -2.82
C ASN A 54 12.92 -1.97 -1.58
N SER A 55 13.37 -0.71 -1.57
CA SER A 55 13.09 0.24 -0.49
C SER A 55 11.62 0.67 -0.49
N MET A 56 11.08 0.95 -1.68
CA MET A 56 9.67 1.27 -1.89
C MET A 56 8.77 0.09 -1.54
N ILE A 57 9.15 -1.13 -1.93
CA ILE A 57 8.42 -2.36 -1.57
C ILE A 57 8.43 -2.58 -0.06
N LYS A 58 9.58 -2.39 0.61
CA LYS A 58 9.66 -2.44 2.07
C LYS A 58 8.67 -1.46 2.73
N LYS A 59 8.52 -0.26 2.16
CA LYS A 59 7.53 0.72 2.62
C LYS A 59 6.11 0.27 2.35
N VAL A 60 5.80 -0.32 1.20
CA VAL A 60 4.48 -0.93 0.94
C VAL A 60 4.18 -2.02 1.97
N ASN A 61 5.14 -2.90 2.28
CA ASN A 61 4.99 -3.96 3.27
C ASN A 61 4.73 -3.42 4.68
N GLN A 62 5.36 -2.31 5.07
CA GLN A 62 5.05 -1.63 6.34
C GLN A 62 3.57 -1.22 6.45
N TYR A 63 2.94 -0.83 5.35
CA TYR A 63 1.51 -0.47 5.34
C TYR A 63 0.65 -1.73 5.31
N ARG A 64 1.01 -2.73 4.48
CA ARG A 64 0.33 -4.02 4.40
C ARG A 64 0.23 -4.71 5.75
N MET A 65 1.33 -4.74 6.52
CA MET A 65 1.34 -5.30 7.87
C MET A 65 0.36 -4.59 8.83
N LYS A 66 0.25 -3.26 8.75
CA LYS A 66 -0.74 -2.51 9.57
C LYS A 66 -2.18 -2.75 9.14
N CYS A 67 -2.39 -3.20 7.91
CA CYS A 67 -3.66 -3.66 7.39
C CYS A 67 -3.93 -5.14 7.65
N GLY A 68 -3.04 -5.86 8.36
CA GLY A 68 -3.16 -7.30 8.61
C GLY A 68 -2.98 -8.14 7.35
N LEU A 69 -2.19 -7.67 6.39
CA LEU A 69 -1.90 -8.35 5.13
C LEU A 69 -0.45 -8.84 5.10
N GLU A 70 -0.24 -9.92 4.36
CA GLU A 70 1.09 -10.50 4.11
C GLU A 70 1.96 -9.57 3.26
N GLU A 71 3.26 -9.67 3.48
CA GLU A 71 4.29 -8.97 2.71
C GLU A 71 4.29 -9.42 1.25
N VAL A 72 4.81 -8.55 0.39
CA VAL A 72 4.95 -8.81 -1.04
C VAL A 72 6.39 -8.55 -1.47
N GLU A 73 6.80 -9.24 -2.53
CA GLU A 73 8.12 -9.14 -3.12
C GLU A 73 8.02 -9.03 -4.64
N LYS A 74 9.13 -8.69 -5.28
CA LYS A 74 9.23 -8.87 -6.74
C LYS A 74 9.29 -10.36 -7.02
N SER A 75 8.60 -10.80 -8.06
CA SER A 75 8.89 -12.09 -8.67
C SER A 75 10.35 -12.07 -9.17
N HIS A 76 11.11 -13.09 -8.81
CA HIS A 76 12.42 -13.36 -9.41
C HIS A 76 12.14 -13.75 -10.87
N VAL A 77 12.38 -12.83 -11.80
CA VAL A 77 12.54 -13.16 -13.22
C VAL A 77 14.03 -13.24 -13.50
#